data_AF-A0A2T3G4S9-F1
#
_entry.id   AF-A0A2T3G4S9-F1
#
_cell.length_a   1.000
_cell.length_b   1.000
_cell.length_c   1.000
_cell.angle_alpha   90.00
_cell.angle_beta   90.00
_cell.angle_gamma   90.00
#
_symmetry.space_group_name_H-M   'P 1'
#
loop_
_entity.id
_entity.type
_entity.pdbx_description
1 polymer ?
#
loop_
_entity_poly.entity_id
_entity_poly.type
_entity_poly.pdbx_seq_one_letter_code
_entity_poly.pdbx_strand_id
1 'polypeptide(L)'
;MKNITILGVTGSIGQQTVDVCLHHQDEFNVVAMSAGKNIVLLETTIQKINPQVVCVIDEKDCNYLQEKYPHIRFVFGSAGLDEIATIDQVDIVLNAIVGFAGLLPTIHAIESKKDIALANKETLVVAGHIITKLVKEHGVKLLPVDSEHSAIFQSLQGNEMNKIKRILLTASGGSFRDKTREELVGVSVKEALNHPNWSMGAKITIDSATLFNKGLEVMEAKWLFDVDYDQIEVLIHPESILHSAVEFEDTSVIGQMGTPDMRLAIQYALTYPQRKKLVNGKSLDLTELGSLTFKKPDFNRFHALSLAYRAGKTGGSLPCVLNGANEMANLLFREGKIEFLQIEELVEKAMNAHELVKDPTIDQLLDIDQWARDFVLKEINETCRRL
;
A
#
# COMPACT_ATOMS: atom_id res chain seq x y z
N MET A 1 -11.59 -22.03 10.54
CA MET A 1 -10.21 -21.79 10.07
C MET A 1 -10.30 -21.19 8.68
N LYS A 2 -9.70 -20.03 8.45
CA LYS A 2 -9.64 -19.29 7.19
C LYS A 2 -8.28 -19.53 6.55
N ASN A 3 -8.27 -19.93 5.29
CA ASN A 3 -7.08 -20.18 4.49
C ASN A 3 -6.61 -18.89 3.82
N ILE A 4 -5.33 -18.57 3.98
CA ILE A 4 -4.75 -17.29 3.54
C ILE A 4 -3.60 -17.54 2.56
N THR A 5 -3.57 -16.74 1.48
CA THR A 5 -2.34 -16.49 0.72
C THR A 5 -1.77 -15.14 1.12
N ILE A 6 -0.46 -15.08 1.41
CA ILE A 6 0.24 -13.82 1.72
C ILE A 6 1.19 -13.46 0.59
N LEU A 7 0.85 -12.42 -0.19
CA LEU A 7 1.73 -11.92 -1.23
C LEU A 7 2.72 -10.90 -0.63
N GLY A 8 4.03 -11.13 -0.74
CA GLY A 8 5.06 -10.25 -0.19
C GLY A 8 5.38 -10.49 1.29
N VAL A 9 5.50 -11.77 1.71
CA VAL A 9 5.67 -12.19 3.11
C VAL A 9 6.93 -11.65 3.78
N THR A 10 8.00 -11.37 3.03
CA THR A 10 9.26 -10.83 3.57
C THR A 10 9.25 -9.31 3.75
N GLY A 11 8.15 -8.63 3.37
CA GLY A 11 7.96 -7.20 3.64
C GLY A 11 7.46 -6.93 5.07
N SER A 12 7.40 -5.65 5.46
CA SER A 12 6.94 -5.26 6.80
C SER A 12 5.51 -5.76 7.10
N ILE A 13 4.57 -5.52 6.19
CA ILE A 13 3.18 -6.00 6.33
C ILE A 13 3.12 -7.54 6.29
N GLY A 14 3.89 -8.19 5.41
CA GLY A 14 3.96 -9.65 5.33
C GLY A 14 4.41 -10.30 6.64
N GLN A 15 5.48 -9.80 7.26
CA GLN A 15 5.97 -10.30 8.54
C GLN A 15 5.01 -10.02 9.70
N GLN A 16 4.36 -8.86 9.70
CA GLN A 16 3.32 -8.56 10.69
C GLN A 16 2.06 -9.41 10.49
N THR A 17 1.74 -9.79 9.25
CA THR A 17 0.68 -10.75 8.95
C THR A 17 1.03 -12.14 9.47
N VAL A 18 2.28 -12.58 9.28
CA VAL A 18 2.80 -13.82 9.87
C VAL A 18 2.69 -13.77 11.40
N ASP A 19 3.05 -12.67 12.05
CA ASP A 19 2.90 -12.48 13.50
C ASP A 19 1.43 -12.62 13.94
N VAL A 20 0.49 -11.99 13.23
CA VAL A 20 -0.95 -12.12 13.50
C VAL A 20 -1.40 -13.58 13.33
N CYS A 21 -1.02 -14.26 12.24
CA CYS A 21 -1.43 -15.64 11.99
C CYS A 21 -0.88 -16.61 13.05
N LEU A 22 0.38 -16.43 13.47
CA LEU A 22 1.01 -17.28 14.48
C LEU A 22 0.36 -17.16 15.87
N HIS A 23 -0.29 -16.04 16.17
CA HIS A 23 -1.01 -15.84 17.42
C HIS A 23 -2.48 -16.31 17.37
N HIS A 24 -2.99 -16.69 16.20
CA HIS A 24 -4.37 -17.14 15.97
C HIS A 24 -4.40 -18.39 15.07
N GLN A 25 -3.55 -19.39 15.36
CA GLN A 25 -3.37 -20.59 14.53
C GLN A 25 -4.61 -21.50 14.45
N ASP A 26 -5.52 -21.39 15.41
CA ASP A 26 -6.83 -22.05 15.39
C ASP A 26 -7.80 -21.38 14.41
N GLU A 27 -7.55 -20.12 14.06
CA GLU A 27 -8.38 -19.33 13.15
C GLU A 27 -7.79 -19.22 11.75
N PHE A 28 -6.46 -19.20 11.61
CA PHE A 28 -5.78 -18.95 10.34
C PHE A 28 -4.83 -20.06 9.93
N ASN A 29 -4.88 -20.41 8.64
CA ASN A 29 -3.95 -21.32 8.00
C ASN A 29 -3.33 -20.63 6.77
N VAL A 30 -2.02 -20.37 6.81
CA VAL A 30 -1.31 -19.77 5.67
C VAL A 30 -0.97 -20.88 4.68
N VAL A 31 -1.77 -20.96 3.62
CA VAL A 31 -1.64 -21.99 2.58
C VAL A 31 -0.48 -21.71 1.66
N ALA A 32 -0.34 -20.46 1.23
CA ALA A 32 0.71 -20.05 0.32
C ALA A 32 1.27 -18.66 0.65
N MET A 33 2.48 -18.40 0.18
CA MET A 33 3.12 -17.10 0.35
C MET A 33 4.09 -16.78 -0.78
N SER A 34 4.31 -15.49 -1.06
CA SER A 34 5.38 -15.06 -1.96
C SER A 34 6.43 -14.19 -1.29
N ALA A 35 7.65 -14.21 -1.82
CA ALA A 35 8.72 -13.33 -1.39
C ALA A 35 9.51 -12.76 -2.57
N GLY A 36 10.12 -11.60 -2.31
CA GLY A 36 11.09 -11.01 -3.22
C GLY A 36 12.46 -11.64 -3.08
N LYS A 37 13.50 -10.80 -2.98
CA LYS A 37 14.91 -11.22 -2.97
C LYS A 37 15.46 -11.59 -1.59
N ASN A 38 14.69 -11.44 -0.50
CA ASN A 38 15.15 -11.73 0.86
C ASN A 38 14.95 -13.21 1.23
N ILE A 39 15.73 -14.09 0.59
CA ILE A 39 15.60 -15.54 0.75
C ILE A 39 15.88 -15.99 2.19
N VAL A 40 16.85 -15.36 2.87
CA VAL A 40 17.18 -15.68 4.27
C VAL A 40 15.97 -15.50 5.21
N LEU A 41 15.25 -14.39 5.08
CA LEU A 41 14.05 -14.14 5.87
C LEU A 41 12.89 -15.06 5.46
N LEU A 42 12.77 -15.35 4.17
CA LEU A 42 11.78 -16.31 3.65
C LEU A 42 11.96 -17.67 4.31
N GLU A 43 13.18 -18.21 4.34
CA GLU A 43 13.47 -19.50 4.96
C GLU A 43 13.11 -19.52 6.46
N THR A 44 13.44 -18.44 7.18
CA THR A 44 13.06 -18.28 8.59
C THR A 44 11.53 -18.27 8.76
N THR A 45 10.80 -17.72 7.78
CA THR A 45 9.34 -17.69 7.78
C THR A 45 8.75 -19.07 7.45
N ILE A 46 9.31 -19.79 6.48
CA ILE A 46 8.93 -21.16 6.10
C ILE A 46 8.97 -22.08 7.32
N GLN A 47 10.02 -22.01 8.13
CA GLN A 47 10.17 -22.86 9.32
C GLN A 47 9.08 -22.62 10.38
N LYS A 48 8.51 -21.41 10.44
CA LYS A 48 7.46 -21.06 11.41
C LYS A 48 6.06 -21.40 10.90
N ILE A 49 5.83 -21.24 9.60
CA ILE A 49 4.50 -21.31 8.99
C ILE A 49 4.22 -22.66 8.34
N ASN A 50 5.25 -23.32 7.78
CA ASN A 50 5.13 -24.57 7.02
C ASN A 50 4.02 -24.53 5.94
N PRO A 51 4.08 -23.57 4.98
CA PRO A 51 3.06 -23.43 3.95
C PRO A 51 3.13 -24.58 2.93
N GLN A 52 2.10 -24.71 2.12
CA GLN A 52 2.03 -25.72 1.06
C GLN A 52 2.76 -25.28 -0.22
N VAL A 53 2.64 -23.99 -0.57
CA VAL A 53 3.22 -23.43 -1.80
C VAL A 53 3.94 -22.11 -1.50
N VAL A 54 5.12 -21.92 -2.09
CA VAL A 54 5.89 -20.67 -1.97
C VAL A 54 6.29 -20.16 -3.35
N CYS A 55 6.00 -18.89 -3.62
CA CYS A 55 6.45 -18.21 -4.84
C CYS A 55 7.66 -17.31 -4.57
N VAL A 56 8.68 -17.37 -5.42
CA VAL A 56 9.82 -16.43 -5.41
C VAL A 56 9.96 -15.72 -6.76
N ILE A 57 10.79 -14.68 -6.85
CA ILE A 57 10.98 -13.96 -8.11
C ILE A 57 11.81 -14.81 -9.10
N ASP A 58 12.98 -15.29 -8.66
CA ASP A 58 13.96 -15.89 -9.56
C ASP A 58 13.86 -17.44 -9.59
N GLU A 59 13.93 -18.02 -10.78
CA GLU A 59 13.94 -19.48 -10.99
C GLU A 59 15.07 -20.19 -10.21
N LYS A 60 16.26 -19.56 -10.14
CA LYS A 60 17.40 -20.09 -9.39
C LYS A 60 17.09 -20.29 -7.89
N ASP A 61 16.34 -19.36 -7.29
CA ASP A 61 16.00 -19.39 -5.87
C ASP A 61 14.89 -20.43 -5.65
N CYS A 62 13.99 -20.57 -6.61
CA CYS A 62 12.96 -21.62 -6.62
C CYS A 62 13.60 -23.02 -6.60
N ASN A 63 14.56 -23.28 -7.51
CA ASN A 63 15.26 -24.57 -7.58
C ASN A 63 16.04 -24.85 -6.29
N TYR A 64 16.78 -23.87 -5.77
CA TYR A 64 17.50 -23.97 -4.50
C TYR A 64 16.57 -24.34 -3.33
N LEU A 65 15.44 -23.66 -3.20
CA LEU A 65 14.50 -23.89 -2.11
C LEU A 65 13.75 -25.22 -2.26
N GLN A 66 13.43 -25.64 -3.49
CA GLN A 66 12.76 -26.90 -3.76
C GLN A 66 13.63 -28.12 -3.36
N GLU A 67 14.94 -28.04 -3.59
CA GLU A 67 15.89 -29.07 -3.11
C GLU A 67 15.98 -29.11 -1.59
N LYS A 68 15.98 -27.93 -0.94
CA LYS A 68 16.16 -27.80 0.51
C LYS A 68 14.90 -28.17 1.31
N TYR A 69 13.71 -27.89 0.77
CA TYR A 69 12.43 -28.12 1.42
C TYR A 69 11.52 -28.98 0.52
N PRO A 70 11.82 -30.28 0.31
CA PRO A 70 11.15 -31.12 -0.69
C PRO A 70 9.66 -31.41 -0.42
N HIS A 71 9.17 -31.07 0.78
CA HIS A 71 7.77 -31.21 1.19
C HIS A 71 6.92 -29.99 0.84
N ILE A 72 7.55 -28.88 0.43
CA ILE A 72 6.88 -27.65 0.00
C ILE A 72 7.01 -27.56 -1.52
N ARG A 73 5.96 -27.11 -2.20
CA ARG A 73 6.01 -26.82 -3.63
C ARG A 73 6.49 -25.39 -3.86
N PHE A 74 7.52 -25.21 -4.68
CA PHE A 74 8.00 -23.88 -5.05
C PHE A 74 7.60 -23.54 -6.50
N VAL A 75 7.20 -22.29 -6.71
CA VAL A 75 6.90 -21.69 -8.01
C VAL A 75 7.62 -20.34 -8.13
N PHE A 76 7.68 -19.75 -9.32
CA PHE A 76 8.40 -18.50 -9.51
C PHE A 76 7.77 -17.54 -10.52
N GLY A 77 8.22 -16.29 -10.46
CA GLY A 77 7.83 -15.23 -11.40
C GLY A 77 6.37 -14.81 -11.29
N SER A 78 5.91 -14.02 -12.27
CA SER A 78 4.53 -13.54 -12.34
C SER A 78 3.52 -14.68 -12.41
N ALA A 79 3.78 -15.71 -13.22
CA ALA A 79 2.92 -16.88 -13.31
C ALA A 79 2.78 -17.60 -11.95
N GLY A 80 3.86 -17.69 -11.18
CA GLY A 80 3.81 -18.25 -9.82
C GLY A 80 3.00 -17.39 -8.85
N LEU A 81 3.05 -16.06 -8.96
CA LEU A 81 2.22 -15.15 -8.16
C LEU A 81 0.73 -15.34 -8.46
N ASP A 82 0.37 -15.42 -9.74
CA ASP A 82 -0.99 -15.67 -10.18
C ASP A 82 -1.50 -17.04 -9.69
N GLU A 83 -0.64 -18.07 -9.77
CA GLU A 83 -0.99 -19.40 -9.27
C GLU A 83 -1.33 -19.38 -7.78
N ILE A 84 -0.47 -18.80 -6.93
CA ILE A 84 -0.73 -18.82 -5.48
C ILE A 84 -1.89 -17.91 -5.06
N ALA A 85 -2.20 -16.87 -5.86
CA ALA A 85 -3.32 -15.96 -5.62
C ALA A 85 -4.67 -16.61 -5.95
N THR A 86 -4.68 -17.70 -6.72
CA THR A 86 -5.90 -18.32 -7.26
C THR A 86 -6.18 -19.73 -6.70
N ILE A 87 -5.36 -20.24 -5.77
CA ILE A 87 -5.54 -21.57 -5.17
C ILE A 87 -6.98 -21.77 -4.64
N ASP A 88 -7.64 -22.85 -5.07
CA ASP A 88 -9.06 -23.13 -4.78
C ASP A 88 -9.41 -23.09 -3.29
N GLN A 89 -8.58 -23.68 -2.43
CA GLN A 89 -8.84 -23.76 -0.99
C GLN A 89 -8.59 -22.45 -0.22
N VAL A 90 -7.99 -21.42 -0.85
CA VAL A 90 -7.74 -20.13 -0.21
C VAL A 90 -9.04 -19.33 -0.12
N ASP A 91 -9.28 -18.70 1.02
CA ASP A 91 -10.47 -17.87 1.26
C ASP A 91 -10.16 -16.38 1.02
N ILE A 92 -8.97 -15.94 1.44
CA ILE A 92 -8.55 -14.54 1.37
C ILE A 92 -7.09 -14.42 0.91
N VAL A 93 -6.83 -13.45 0.05
CA VAL A 93 -5.48 -13.06 -0.38
C VAL A 93 -5.10 -11.76 0.31
N LEU A 94 -4.06 -11.79 1.14
CA LEU A 94 -3.45 -10.57 1.66
C LEU A 94 -2.37 -10.11 0.70
N ASN A 95 -2.60 -8.99 0.03
CA ASN A 95 -1.64 -8.42 -0.91
C ASN A 95 -0.82 -7.32 -0.23
N ALA A 96 0.44 -7.65 0.07
CA ALA A 96 1.45 -6.77 0.63
C ALA A 96 2.67 -6.58 -0.30
N ILE A 97 2.53 -6.88 -1.58
CA ILE A 97 3.54 -6.53 -2.59
C ILE A 97 3.61 -5.00 -2.67
N VAL A 98 4.81 -4.46 -2.91
CA VAL A 98 5.01 -3.02 -3.09
C VAL A 98 4.90 -2.69 -4.58
N GLY A 99 4.16 -1.64 -4.91
CA GLY A 99 4.10 -1.11 -6.26
C GLY A 99 3.20 -1.88 -7.23
N PHE A 100 3.33 -1.55 -8.51
CA PHE A 100 2.50 -2.03 -9.61
C PHE A 100 2.41 -3.57 -9.72
N ALA A 101 3.45 -4.29 -9.31
CA ALA A 101 3.53 -5.75 -9.39
C ALA A 101 2.40 -6.49 -8.62
N GLY A 102 1.72 -5.81 -7.69
CA GLY A 102 0.56 -6.35 -6.98
C GLY A 102 -0.75 -6.39 -7.79
N LEU A 103 -0.83 -5.72 -8.94
CA LEU A 103 -2.08 -5.50 -9.68
C LEU A 103 -2.67 -6.80 -10.25
N LEU A 104 -1.93 -7.48 -11.13
CA LEU A 104 -2.41 -8.70 -11.80
C LEU A 104 -2.81 -9.82 -10.82
N PRO A 105 -1.99 -10.18 -9.81
CA PRO A 105 -2.40 -11.22 -8.87
C PRO A 105 -3.64 -10.82 -8.05
N THR A 106 -3.90 -9.52 -7.83
CA THR A 106 -5.14 -9.06 -7.20
C THR A 106 -6.35 -9.27 -8.10
N ILE A 107 -6.22 -8.94 -9.39
CA ILE A 107 -7.30 -9.16 -10.39
C ILE A 107 -7.65 -10.64 -10.46
N HIS A 108 -6.64 -11.51 -10.62
CA HIS A 108 -6.86 -12.96 -10.72
C HIS A 108 -7.46 -13.55 -9.43
N ALA A 109 -7.06 -13.04 -8.25
CA ALA A 109 -7.68 -13.42 -6.98
C ALA A 109 -9.16 -13.04 -6.92
N ILE A 110 -9.52 -11.82 -7.36
CA ILE A 110 -10.92 -11.37 -7.41
C ILE A 110 -11.75 -12.25 -8.36
N GLU A 111 -11.24 -12.53 -9.56
CA GLU A 111 -11.90 -13.39 -10.55
C GLU A 111 -12.08 -14.83 -10.04
N SER A 112 -11.12 -15.29 -9.24
CA SER A 112 -11.17 -16.58 -8.52
C SER A 112 -11.99 -16.53 -7.23
N LYS A 113 -12.78 -15.46 -7.04
CA LYS A 113 -13.73 -15.24 -5.94
C LYS A 113 -13.09 -15.27 -4.54
N LYS A 114 -11.84 -14.78 -4.44
CA LYS A 114 -11.15 -14.63 -3.16
C LYS A 114 -11.46 -13.27 -2.56
N ASP A 115 -11.70 -13.23 -1.26
CA ASP A 115 -11.68 -11.95 -0.54
C ASP A 115 -10.26 -11.37 -0.63
N ILE A 116 -10.13 -10.05 -0.62
CA ILE A 116 -8.84 -9.36 -0.71
C ILE A 116 -8.62 -8.54 0.55
N ALA A 117 -7.52 -8.78 1.25
CA ALA A 117 -6.97 -7.87 2.26
C ALA A 117 -5.86 -7.03 1.59
N LEU A 118 -6.17 -5.79 1.24
CA LEU A 118 -5.32 -4.97 0.38
C LEU A 118 -4.44 -4.02 1.20
N ALA A 119 -3.12 -4.26 1.18
CA ALA A 119 -2.11 -3.29 1.65
C ALA A 119 -1.37 -2.61 0.49
N ASN A 120 -1.43 -3.18 -0.71
CA ASN A 120 -0.89 -2.61 -1.94
C ASN A 120 -1.81 -1.51 -2.48
N LYS A 121 -1.62 -0.27 -2.02
CA LYS A 121 -2.41 0.90 -2.46
C LYS A 121 -2.29 1.17 -3.96
N GLU A 122 -1.14 0.87 -4.55
CA GLU A 122 -0.85 1.12 -5.96
C GLU A 122 -1.84 0.41 -6.90
N THR A 123 -2.38 -0.76 -6.51
CA THR A 123 -3.45 -1.45 -7.25
C THR A 123 -4.68 -0.55 -7.46
N LEU A 124 -5.15 0.13 -6.42
CA LEU A 124 -6.31 1.01 -6.52
C LEU A 124 -5.96 2.37 -7.13
N VAL A 125 -4.75 2.86 -6.93
CA VAL A 125 -4.28 4.08 -7.61
C VAL A 125 -4.30 3.91 -9.13
N VAL A 126 -3.74 2.81 -9.62
CA VAL A 126 -3.52 2.56 -11.04
C VAL A 126 -4.80 2.09 -11.75
N ALA A 127 -5.55 1.20 -11.09
CA ALA A 127 -6.63 0.45 -11.74
C ALA A 127 -7.93 0.46 -10.93
N GLY A 128 -8.17 1.49 -10.10
CA GLY A 128 -9.33 1.54 -9.22
C GLY A 128 -10.68 1.37 -9.93
N HIS A 129 -10.84 1.90 -11.15
CA HIS A 129 -12.05 1.71 -11.98
C HIS A 129 -12.28 0.25 -12.39
N ILE A 130 -11.22 -0.52 -12.57
CA ILE A 130 -11.29 -1.94 -12.93
C ILE A 130 -11.48 -2.79 -11.68
N ILE A 131 -10.70 -2.55 -10.64
CA ILE A 131 -10.73 -3.33 -9.39
C ILE A 131 -12.09 -3.22 -8.72
N THR A 132 -12.63 -2.01 -8.54
CA THR A 132 -13.95 -1.82 -7.89
C THR A 132 -15.08 -2.46 -8.68
N LYS A 133 -15.01 -2.42 -10.02
CA LYS A 133 -15.95 -3.12 -10.89
C LYS A 133 -15.86 -4.64 -10.71
N LEU A 134 -14.67 -5.22 -10.78
CA LEU A 134 -14.44 -6.66 -10.62
C LEU A 134 -14.91 -7.17 -9.24
N VAL A 135 -14.62 -6.42 -8.18
CA VAL A 135 -15.06 -6.74 -6.81
C VAL A 135 -16.58 -6.84 -6.74
N LYS A 136 -17.30 -5.88 -7.34
CA LYS A 136 -18.75 -5.88 -7.41
C LYS A 136 -19.31 -7.01 -8.27
N GLU A 137 -18.69 -7.31 -9.41
CA GLU A 137 -19.10 -8.36 -10.34
C GLU A 137 -18.95 -9.77 -9.73
N HIS A 138 -17.88 -10.01 -8.98
CA HIS A 138 -17.59 -11.31 -8.37
C HIS A 138 -18.16 -11.46 -6.95
N GLY A 139 -18.63 -10.37 -6.34
CA GLY A 139 -19.23 -10.38 -5.01
C GLY A 139 -18.24 -10.69 -3.89
N VAL A 140 -16.96 -10.36 -4.08
CA VAL A 140 -15.90 -10.54 -3.08
C VAL A 140 -15.78 -9.30 -2.20
N LYS A 141 -15.12 -9.42 -1.05
CA LYS A 141 -14.80 -8.28 -0.19
C LYS A 141 -13.43 -7.69 -0.54
N LEU A 142 -13.36 -6.36 -0.53
CA LEU A 142 -12.10 -5.62 -0.57
C LEU A 142 -11.89 -4.94 0.78
N LEU A 143 -10.99 -5.49 1.58
CA LEU A 143 -10.77 -5.11 2.97
C LEU A 143 -9.46 -4.31 3.08
N PRO A 144 -9.52 -3.03 3.50
CA PRO A 144 -8.33 -2.20 3.59
C PRO A 144 -7.42 -2.62 4.74
N VAL A 145 -6.14 -2.80 4.43
CA VAL A 145 -5.07 -3.05 5.40
C VAL A 145 -4.24 -1.79 5.67
N ASP A 146 -4.20 -0.84 4.73
CA ASP A 146 -3.57 0.46 4.97
C ASP A 146 -4.19 1.15 6.19
N SER A 147 -3.37 1.78 7.05
CA SER A 147 -3.80 2.17 8.41
C SER A 147 -4.96 3.14 8.39
N GLU A 148 -4.86 4.15 7.53
CA GLU A 148 -5.82 5.23 7.39
C GLU A 148 -7.14 4.72 6.81
N HIS A 149 -7.10 3.86 5.79
CA HIS A 149 -8.31 3.29 5.19
C HIS A 149 -8.93 2.22 6.08
N SER A 150 -8.12 1.45 6.82
CA SER A 150 -8.62 0.57 7.86
C SER A 150 -9.32 1.37 8.97
N ALA A 151 -8.80 2.54 9.32
CA ALA A 151 -9.41 3.45 10.27
C ALA A 151 -10.74 4.01 9.76
N ILE A 152 -10.79 4.49 8.51
CA ILE A 152 -12.03 4.94 7.85
C ILE A 152 -13.05 3.80 7.84
N PHE A 153 -12.66 2.61 7.37
CA PHE A 153 -13.52 1.45 7.31
C PHE A 153 -14.08 1.09 8.69
N GLN A 154 -13.26 1.15 9.74
CA GLN A 154 -13.70 0.96 11.12
C GLN A 154 -14.66 2.05 11.62
N SER A 155 -14.46 3.31 11.24
CA SER A 155 -15.33 4.43 11.60
C SER A 155 -16.70 4.37 10.90
N LEU A 156 -16.78 3.70 9.74
CA LEU A 156 -18.04 3.47 9.04
C LEU A 156 -18.92 2.37 9.66
N GLN A 157 -18.34 1.48 10.49
CA GLN A 157 -19.12 0.38 11.07
C GLN A 157 -20.18 0.88 12.05
N GLY A 158 -21.43 0.47 11.84
CA GLY A 158 -22.59 0.97 12.57
C GLY A 158 -23.11 2.32 12.09
N ASN A 159 -22.55 2.87 11.01
CA ASN A 159 -22.95 4.13 10.38
C ASN A 159 -23.30 3.94 8.89
N GLU A 160 -23.65 2.73 8.47
CA GLU A 160 -23.81 2.36 7.04
C GLU A 160 -24.92 3.13 6.33
N MET A 161 -25.90 3.65 7.09
CA MET A 161 -27.01 4.44 6.57
C MET A 161 -26.71 5.94 6.47
N ASN A 162 -25.60 6.39 7.07
CA ASN A 162 -25.22 7.80 7.11
C ASN A 162 -24.31 8.13 5.93
N LYS A 163 -24.66 9.20 5.21
CA LYS A 163 -23.82 9.66 4.10
C LYS A 163 -22.53 10.29 4.62
N ILE A 164 -21.42 9.88 4.00
CA ILE A 164 -20.11 10.50 4.22
C ILE A 164 -20.17 11.92 3.67
N LYS A 165 -19.92 12.91 4.52
CA LYS A 165 -19.73 14.30 4.11
C LYS A 165 -18.28 14.53 3.72
N ARG A 166 -17.35 14.08 4.57
CA ARG A 166 -15.91 14.28 4.39
C ARG A 166 -15.09 13.18 5.07
N ILE A 167 -14.01 12.75 4.45
CA ILE A 167 -12.96 11.92 5.04
C ILE A 167 -11.83 12.84 5.53
N LEU A 168 -11.39 12.62 6.77
CA LEU A 168 -10.24 13.29 7.38
C LEU A 168 -9.04 12.34 7.33
N LEU A 169 -8.25 12.44 6.27
CA LEU A 169 -7.12 11.55 5.98
C LEU A 169 -5.85 12.08 6.65
N THR A 170 -5.50 11.54 7.81
CA THR A 170 -4.37 12.01 8.63
C THR A 170 -3.03 11.50 8.12
N ALA A 171 -1.97 12.30 8.19
CA ALA A 171 -0.61 11.98 7.75
C ALA A 171 0.41 12.33 8.84
N SER A 172 1.48 11.53 9.02
CA SER A 172 2.56 11.89 9.96
C SER A 172 3.35 13.15 9.57
N GLY A 173 3.31 13.48 8.27
CA GLY A 173 4.15 14.51 7.62
C GLY A 173 5.53 14.02 7.18
N GLY A 174 5.91 12.79 7.53
CA GLY A 174 7.19 12.18 7.17
C GLY A 174 8.42 12.77 7.86
N SER A 175 9.60 12.29 7.47
CA SER A 175 10.90 12.61 8.08
C SER A 175 11.29 14.09 7.98
N PHE A 176 10.70 14.83 7.04
CA PHE A 176 11.03 16.24 6.78
C PHE A 176 9.88 17.19 7.09
N ARG A 177 8.88 16.78 7.87
CA ARG A 177 7.64 17.56 8.08
C ARG A 177 7.84 18.99 8.62
N ASP A 178 8.98 19.24 9.27
CA ASP A 178 9.33 20.51 9.90
C ASP A 178 10.42 21.28 9.14
N LYS A 179 10.91 20.73 8.00
CA LYS A 179 11.84 21.43 7.09
C LYS A 179 11.08 22.29 6.07
N THR A 180 11.63 23.45 5.74
CA THR A 180 11.17 24.28 4.60
C THR A 180 11.59 23.66 3.28
N ARG A 181 11.03 24.15 2.16
CA ARG A 181 11.37 23.64 0.83
C ARG A 181 12.84 23.85 0.48
N GLU A 182 13.43 24.96 0.89
CA GLU A 182 14.84 25.30 0.67
C GLU A 182 15.78 24.37 1.46
N GLU A 183 15.36 23.96 2.67
CA GLU A 183 16.11 23.03 3.52
C GLU A 183 16.07 21.57 3.02
N LEU A 184 15.26 21.28 1.99
CA LEU A 184 15.22 19.97 1.32
C LEU A 184 16.31 19.83 0.24
N VAL A 185 16.99 20.91 -0.14
CA VAL A 185 18.09 20.85 -1.11
C VAL A 185 19.27 20.10 -0.50
N GLY A 186 19.68 19.01 -1.15
CA GLY A 186 20.84 18.19 -0.73
C GLY A 186 20.59 17.26 0.46
N VAL A 187 19.32 17.03 0.85
CA VAL A 187 19.02 16.03 1.89
C VAL A 187 19.36 14.62 1.41
N SER A 188 19.93 13.83 2.31
CA SER A 188 20.40 12.49 1.99
C SER A 188 19.29 11.43 2.04
N VAL A 189 19.51 10.31 1.35
CA VAL A 189 18.68 9.10 1.45
C VAL A 189 18.56 8.63 2.90
N LYS A 190 19.68 8.69 3.65
CA LYS A 190 19.71 8.27 5.06
C LYS A 190 18.79 9.12 5.93
N GLU A 191 18.78 10.43 5.74
CA GLU A 191 17.87 11.31 6.47
C GLU A 191 16.40 11.03 6.09
N ALA A 192 16.12 10.84 4.80
CA ALA A 192 14.76 10.56 4.33
C ALA A 192 14.22 9.24 4.90
N LEU A 193 15.08 8.21 5.01
CA LEU A 193 14.73 6.90 5.57
C LEU A 193 14.53 6.89 7.10
N ASN A 194 14.80 7.99 7.80
CA ASN A 194 14.67 8.08 9.26
C ASN A 194 13.27 8.57 9.68
N HIS A 195 12.26 7.71 9.53
CA HIS A 195 10.87 8.06 9.85
C HIS A 195 10.62 8.15 11.38
N PRO A 196 9.92 9.19 11.88
CA PRO A 196 9.77 9.41 13.32
C PRO A 196 8.90 8.37 14.06
N ASN A 197 7.83 7.89 13.43
CA ASN A 197 6.80 7.11 14.14
C ASN A 197 6.67 5.64 13.73
N TRP A 198 7.14 5.27 12.54
CA TRP A 198 6.79 4.00 11.89
C TRP A 198 8.06 3.32 11.38
N SER A 199 8.15 2.00 11.57
CA SER A 199 9.15 1.16 10.94
C SER A 199 8.58 0.57 9.65
N MET A 200 8.98 1.11 8.50
CA MET A 200 8.40 0.78 7.20
C MET A 200 9.47 0.45 6.15
N GLY A 201 9.04 -0.10 5.01
CA GLY A 201 9.93 -0.35 3.89
C GLY A 201 10.48 0.94 3.27
N ALA A 202 11.66 0.86 2.64
CA ALA A 202 12.35 2.06 2.14
C ALA A 202 11.50 2.91 1.15
N LYS A 203 10.77 2.28 0.22
CA LYS A 203 9.92 2.99 -0.76
C LYS A 203 8.86 3.87 -0.08
N ILE A 204 8.06 3.27 0.80
CA ILE A 204 6.99 4.00 1.53
C ILE A 204 7.57 5.05 2.48
N THR A 205 8.75 4.83 3.05
CA THR A 205 9.41 5.85 3.88
C THR A 205 9.78 7.09 3.07
N ILE A 206 10.32 6.93 1.85
CA ILE A 206 10.58 8.06 0.95
C ILE A 206 9.28 8.74 0.52
N ASP A 207 8.26 7.96 0.15
CA ASP A 207 6.95 8.50 -0.22
C ASP A 207 6.27 9.24 0.95
N SER A 208 6.52 8.84 2.20
CA SER A 208 6.05 9.56 3.39
C SER A 208 6.77 10.90 3.54
N ALA A 209 8.08 10.96 3.28
CA ALA A 209 8.87 12.18 3.35
C ALA A 209 8.49 13.23 2.28
N THR A 210 8.15 12.78 1.06
CA THR A 210 7.63 13.63 -0.03
C THR A 210 6.14 13.92 0.12
N LEU A 211 5.43 13.07 0.85
CA LEU A 211 3.97 13.01 0.97
C LEU A 211 3.25 12.46 -0.29
N PHE A 212 3.99 11.86 -1.23
CA PHE A 212 3.39 10.98 -2.25
C PHE A 212 2.59 9.86 -1.62
N ASN A 213 3.03 9.31 -0.49
CA ASN A 213 2.31 8.23 0.21
C ASN A 213 0.87 8.67 0.47
N LYS A 214 0.70 9.85 1.08
CA LYS A 214 -0.63 10.41 1.36
C LYS A 214 -1.41 10.74 0.08
N GLY A 215 -0.72 11.21 -0.96
CA GLY A 215 -1.33 11.45 -2.26
C GLY A 215 -1.90 10.18 -2.92
N LEU A 216 -1.16 9.06 -2.84
CA LEU A 216 -1.63 7.75 -3.31
C LEU A 216 -2.86 7.30 -2.50
N GLU A 217 -2.82 7.48 -1.18
CA GLU A 217 -3.92 7.12 -0.28
C GLU A 217 -5.19 7.97 -0.49
N VAL A 218 -5.06 9.23 -0.93
CA VAL A 218 -6.21 10.05 -1.38
C VAL A 218 -6.90 9.39 -2.58
N MET A 219 -6.13 8.90 -3.56
CA MET A 219 -6.69 8.20 -4.72
C MET A 219 -7.30 6.85 -4.34
N GLU A 220 -6.68 6.14 -3.41
CA GLU A 220 -7.21 4.89 -2.87
C GLU A 220 -8.55 5.10 -2.14
N ALA A 221 -8.68 6.15 -1.31
CA ALA A 221 -9.89 6.43 -0.55
C ALA A 221 -11.11 6.73 -1.44
N LYS A 222 -10.92 7.41 -2.59
CA LYS A 222 -11.99 7.60 -3.61
C LYS A 222 -12.63 6.27 -3.99
N TRP A 223 -11.80 5.24 -4.20
CA TRP A 223 -12.25 3.95 -4.71
C TRP A 223 -12.80 3.04 -3.62
N LEU A 224 -12.18 3.00 -2.44
CA LEU A 224 -12.63 2.17 -1.33
C LEU A 224 -13.96 2.63 -0.73
N PHE A 225 -14.20 3.94 -0.70
CA PHE A 225 -15.33 4.52 0.04
C PHE A 225 -16.32 5.28 -0.85
N ASP A 226 -16.11 5.26 -2.16
CA ASP A 226 -16.95 5.93 -3.16
C ASP A 226 -17.25 7.41 -2.84
N VAL A 227 -16.21 8.15 -2.48
CA VAL A 227 -16.28 9.60 -2.18
C VAL A 227 -15.59 10.40 -3.28
N ASP A 228 -15.95 11.66 -3.50
CA ASP A 228 -15.22 12.54 -4.42
C ASP A 228 -13.92 13.07 -3.81
N TYR A 229 -12.96 13.48 -4.64
CA TYR A 229 -11.69 14.06 -4.17
C TYR A 229 -11.87 15.30 -3.30
N ASP A 230 -12.91 16.09 -3.55
CA ASP A 230 -13.23 17.27 -2.74
C ASP A 230 -13.83 16.93 -1.37
N GLN A 231 -14.23 15.67 -1.17
CA GLN A 231 -14.64 15.13 0.13
C GLN A 231 -13.47 14.56 0.93
N ILE A 232 -12.24 14.59 0.44
CA ILE A 232 -11.06 14.05 1.14
C ILE A 232 -10.18 15.21 1.59
N GLU A 233 -10.11 15.44 2.90
CA GLU A 233 -9.23 16.45 3.50
C GLU A 233 -8.02 15.79 4.17
N VAL A 234 -6.84 16.12 3.67
CA VAL A 234 -5.58 15.68 4.28
C VAL A 234 -5.23 16.57 5.47
N LEU A 235 -4.90 15.95 6.60
CA LEU A 235 -4.46 16.62 7.82
C LEU A 235 -3.08 16.08 8.24
N ILE A 236 -2.13 16.94 8.57
CA ILE A 236 -0.91 16.50 9.22
C ILE A 236 -1.20 16.30 10.71
N HIS A 237 -1.02 15.06 11.18
CA HIS A 237 -1.17 14.61 12.55
C HIS A 237 0.14 13.91 13.01
N PRO A 238 1.09 14.68 13.58
CA PRO A 238 2.43 14.21 13.91
C PRO A 238 2.50 13.04 14.89
N GLU A 239 1.50 12.87 15.75
CA GLU A 239 1.47 11.83 16.78
C GLU A 239 1.03 10.46 16.21
N SER A 240 0.36 10.44 15.05
CA SER A 240 -0.12 9.21 14.39
C SER A 240 -0.94 8.30 15.32
N ILE A 241 -1.83 8.90 16.12
CA ILE A 241 -2.73 8.21 17.04
C ILE A 241 -4.15 8.14 16.49
N LEU A 242 -4.68 9.26 16.00
CA LEU A 242 -5.87 9.26 15.17
C LEU A 242 -5.44 8.81 13.77
N HIS A 243 -5.75 7.57 13.41
CA HIS A 243 -5.30 7.01 12.13
C HIS A 243 -6.12 7.53 10.96
N SER A 244 -7.41 7.80 11.14
CA SER A 244 -8.23 8.62 10.24
C SER A 244 -9.62 8.82 10.86
N ALA A 245 -10.46 9.66 10.26
CA ALA A 245 -11.84 9.88 10.69
C ALA A 245 -12.79 10.15 9.52
N VAL A 246 -14.08 9.95 9.78
CA VAL A 246 -15.18 10.22 8.86
C VAL A 246 -16.11 11.25 9.50
N GLU A 247 -16.37 12.33 8.78
CA GLU A 247 -17.44 13.27 9.07
C GLU A 247 -18.69 12.88 8.27
N PHE A 248 -19.83 12.82 8.95
CA PHE A 248 -21.13 12.54 8.37
C PHE A 248 -21.93 13.84 8.12
N GLU A 249 -23.01 13.76 7.34
CA GLU A 249 -23.86 14.93 7.00
C GLU A 249 -24.49 15.60 8.23
N ASP A 250 -24.67 14.86 9.33
CA ASP A 250 -25.17 15.37 10.61
C ASP A 250 -24.11 16.12 11.45
N THR A 251 -22.92 16.33 10.87
CA THR A 251 -21.72 16.97 11.47
C THR A 251 -20.97 16.14 12.50
N SER A 252 -21.42 14.91 12.79
CA SER A 252 -20.69 13.98 13.65
C SER A 252 -19.39 13.54 13.00
N VAL A 253 -18.33 13.42 13.80
CA VAL A 253 -17.04 12.89 13.36
C VAL A 253 -16.72 11.64 14.17
N ILE A 254 -16.58 10.51 13.49
CA ILE A 254 -16.16 9.24 14.08
C ILE A 254 -14.76 8.93 13.57
N GLY A 255 -13.83 8.72 14.49
CA GLY A 255 -12.43 8.42 14.17
C GLY A 255 -11.95 7.17 14.87
N GLN A 256 -11.03 6.44 14.24
CA GLN A 256 -10.36 5.32 14.86
C GLN A 256 -9.00 5.77 15.40
N MET A 257 -8.81 5.57 16.71
CA MET A 257 -7.55 5.84 17.40
C MET A 257 -6.87 4.54 17.82
N GLY A 258 -5.55 4.50 17.76
CA GLY A 258 -4.75 3.37 18.20
C GLY A 258 -3.27 3.70 18.27
N THR A 259 -2.49 2.78 18.82
CA THR A 259 -1.02 2.85 18.70
C THR A 259 -0.62 2.66 17.23
N PRO A 260 0.55 3.19 16.80
CA PRO A 260 1.06 3.00 15.45
C PRO A 260 1.59 1.57 15.26
N ASP A 261 0.67 0.61 15.14
CA ASP A 261 0.92 -0.83 15.02
C ASP A 261 0.04 -1.41 13.90
N MET A 262 0.66 -1.79 12.77
CA MET A 262 -0.08 -2.29 11.60
C MET A 262 -0.78 -3.62 11.85
N ARG A 263 -0.40 -4.37 12.90
CA ARG A 263 -1.10 -5.61 13.28
C ARG A 263 -2.56 -5.33 13.64
N LEU A 264 -2.91 -4.12 14.08
CA LEU A 264 -4.30 -3.71 14.30
C LEU A 264 -5.11 -3.76 13.00
N ALA A 265 -4.62 -3.09 11.95
CA ALA A 265 -5.30 -3.02 10.65
C ALA A 265 -5.32 -4.39 9.94
N ILE A 266 -4.17 -5.08 9.94
CA ILE A 266 -4.05 -6.44 9.38
C ILE A 266 -5.03 -7.40 10.05
N GLN A 267 -5.01 -7.48 11.39
CA GLN A 267 -5.90 -8.37 12.12
C GLN A 267 -7.36 -8.00 11.88
N TYR A 268 -7.71 -6.71 11.85
CA TYR A 268 -9.07 -6.29 11.57
C TYR A 268 -9.55 -6.75 10.19
N ALA A 269 -8.74 -6.57 9.14
CA ALA A 269 -9.06 -7.08 7.80
C ALA A 269 -9.26 -8.61 7.80
N LEU A 270 -8.38 -9.37 8.47
CA LEU A 270 -8.48 -10.83 8.50
C LEU A 270 -9.62 -11.37 9.38
N THR A 271 -10.03 -10.64 10.41
CA THR A 271 -11.04 -11.08 11.40
C THR A 271 -12.43 -10.46 11.19
N TYR A 272 -12.54 -9.47 10.30
CA TYR A 272 -13.79 -8.78 10.00
C TYR A 272 -14.94 -9.78 9.71
N PRO A 273 -16.14 -9.59 10.29
CA PRO A 273 -16.61 -8.43 11.06
C PRO A 273 -16.29 -8.46 12.57
N GLN A 274 -15.58 -9.48 13.05
CA GLN A 274 -15.25 -9.62 14.46
C GLN A 274 -13.99 -8.83 14.82
N ARG A 275 -13.85 -8.46 16.09
CA ARG A 275 -12.59 -7.99 16.66
C ARG A 275 -12.01 -9.08 17.53
N LYS A 276 -10.69 -9.28 17.44
CA LYS A 276 -9.94 -10.23 18.27
C LYS A 276 -8.93 -9.50 19.13
N LYS A 277 -8.50 -10.17 20.21
CA LYS A 277 -7.44 -9.63 21.08
C LYS A 277 -6.13 -9.62 20.30
N LEU A 278 -5.49 -8.46 20.21
CA LEU A 278 -4.13 -8.36 19.70
C LEU A 278 -3.16 -8.85 20.78
N VAL A 279 -2.46 -9.96 20.51
CA VAL A 279 -1.49 -10.53 21.45
C VAL A 279 -0.23 -9.66 21.50
N ASN A 280 0.27 -9.37 22.70
CA ASN A 280 1.43 -8.49 22.92
C ASN A 280 1.28 -7.07 22.35
N GLY A 281 0.03 -6.61 22.13
CA GLY A 281 -0.26 -5.23 21.77
C GLY A 281 -0.15 -4.29 22.96
N LYS A 282 0.29 -3.05 22.73
CA LYS A 282 0.26 -1.98 23.74
C LYS A 282 -1.08 -1.24 23.67
N SER A 283 -1.73 -1.08 24.81
CA SER A 283 -2.90 -0.23 24.94
C SER A 283 -2.51 1.25 24.76
N LEU A 284 -3.38 2.02 24.11
CA LEU A 284 -3.24 3.47 24.03
C LEU A 284 -3.58 4.09 25.39
N ASP A 285 -2.69 4.90 25.95
CA ASP A 285 -2.95 5.74 27.12
C ASP A 285 -2.96 7.21 26.70
N LEU A 286 -4.15 7.82 26.72
CA LEU A 286 -4.32 9.23 26.34
C LEU A 286 -3.74 10.19 27.39
N THR A 287 -3.62 9.75 28.64
CA THR A 287 -3.04 10.58 29.72
C THR A 287 -1.53 10.68 29.59
N GLU A 288 -0.88 9.61 29.11
CA GLU A 288 0.56 9.62 28.77
C GLU A 288 0.86 10.42 27.50
N LEU A 289 -0.05 10.39 26.52
CA LEU A 289 0.12 11.11 25.26
C LEU A 289 0.06 12.63 25.41
N GLY A 290 -0.85 13.13 26.26
CA GLY A 290 -0.99 14.55 26.58
C GLY A 290 -1.72 15.39 25.53
N SER A 291 -1.29 15.35 24.26
CA SER A 291 -1.88 16.19 23.19
C SER A 291 -1.96 15.48 21.84
N LEU A 292 -2.98 15.85 21.05
CA LEU A 292 -3.12 15.51 19.64
C LEU A 292 -3.14 16.80 18.84
N THR A 293 -2.24 16.95 17.86
CA THR A 293 -2.15 18.16 17.04
C THR A 293 -2.53 17.88 15.59
N PHE A 294 -3.16 18.87 14.96
CA PHE A 294 -3.63 18.80 13.58
C PHE A 294 -3.29 20.11 12.85
N LYS A 295 -2.70 20.01 11.66
CA LYS A 295 -2.45 21.16 10.78
C LYS A 295 -2.75 20.81 9.33
N LYS A 296 -3.13 21.79 8.52
CA LYS A 296 -3.26 21.59 7.07
C LYS A 296 -1.86 21.40 6.44
N PRO A 297 -1.71 20.52 5.44
CA PRO A 297 -0.47 20.46 4.67
C PRO A 297 -0.30 21.73 3.85
N ASP A 298 0.95 22.18 3.71
CA ASP A 298 1.32 23.22 2.76
C ASP A 298 1.62 22.57 1.39
N PHE A 299 0.78 22.84 0.39
CA PHE A 299 0.91 22.26 -0.94
C PHE A 299 2.13 22.76 -1.73
N ASN A 300 2.72 23.90 -1.37
CA ASN A 300 3.99 24.34 -1.97
C ASN A 300 5.16 23.52 -1.42
N ARG A 301 5.12 23.22 -0.11
CA ARG A 301 6.13 22.37 0.55
C ARG A 301 5.93 20.88 0.24
N PHE A 302 4.70 20.45 0.01
CA PHE A 302 4.32 19.08 -0.34
C PHE A 302 3.74 19.05 -1.76
N HIS A 303 4.54 19.44 -2.76
CA HIS A 303 4.08 19.54 -4.15
C HIS A 303 3.64 18.17 -4.70
N ALA A 304 4.30 17.08 -4.30
CA ALA A 304 3.86 15.71 -4.54
C ALA A 304 2.36 15.45 -4.21
N LEU A 305 1.84 16.03 -3.13
CA LEU A 305 0.41 15.90 -2.78
C LEU A 305 -0.47 16.60 -3.82
N SER A 306 -0.05 17.77 -4.30
CA SER A 306 -0.77 18.50 -5.36
C SER A 306 -0.83 17.69 -6.67
N LEU A 307 0.27 17.02 -7.03
CA LEU A 307 0.36 16.16 -8.20
C LEU A 307 -0.60 14.98 -8.09
N ALA A 308 -0.74 14.38 -6.90
CA ALA A 308 -1.68 13.30 -6.67
C ALA A 308 -3.14 13.73 -6.81
N TYR A 309 -3.53 14.88 -6.24
CA TYR A 309 -4.87 15.44 -6.47
C TYR A 309 -5.13 15.74 -7.94
N ARG A 310 -4.12 16.27 -8.66
CA ARG A 310 -4.21 16.51 -10.10
C ARG A 310 -4.43 15.21 -10.87
N ALA A 311 -3.65 14.17 -10.58
CA ALA A 311 -3.78 12.86 -11.23
C ALA A 311 -5.17 12.25 -10.99
N GLY A 312 -5.58 12.21 -9.72
CA GLY A 312 -6.87 11.67 -9.32
C GLY A 312 -8.05 12.39 -9.99
N LYS A 313 -8.09 13.73 -9.92
CA LYS A 313 -9.16 14.54 -10.53
C LYS A 313 -9.19 14.43 -12.06
N THR A 314 -8.04 14.28 -12.69
CA THR A 314 -7.97 14.08 -14.16
C THR A 314 -8.47 12.70 -14.55
N GLY A 315 -8.19 11.69 -13.73
CA GLY A 315 -8.57 10.31 -13.98
C GLY A 315 -7.87 9.69 -15.19
N GLY A 316 -8.49 8.66 -15.77
CA GLY A 316 -7.95 7.90 -16.88
C GLY A 316 -6.59 7.29 -16.57
N SER A 317 -5.64 7.43 -17.50
CA SER A 317 -4.28 6.90 -17.36
C SER A 317 -3.35 7.72 -16.47
N LEU A 318 -3.72 8.95 -16.07
CA LEU A 318 -2.79 9.85 -15.38
C LEU A 318 -2.36 9.36 -13.98
N PRO A 319 -3.23 8.72 -13.16
CA PRO A 319 -2.81 8.05 -11.93
C PRO A 319 -1.76 6.95 -12.15
N CYS A 320 -1.88 6.18 -13.24
CA CYS A 320 -0.92 5.15 -13.60
C CYS A 320 0.45 5.74 -13.95
N VAL A 321 0.47 6.83 -14.73
CA VAL A 321 1.70 7.58 -15.04
C VAL A 321 2.36 8.11 -13.77
N LEU A 322 1.57 8.75 -12.89
CA LEU A 322 2.08 9.25 -11.62
C LEU A 322 2.71 8.12 -10.79
N ASN A 323 2.04 6.97 -10.68
CA ASN A 323 2.56 5.84 -9.92
C ASN A 323 3.86 5.30 -10.52
N GLY A 324 3.89 4.99 -11.81
CA GLY A 324 5.07 4.42 -12.48
C GLY A 324 6.27 5.36 -12.45
N ALA A 325 6.04 6.66 -12.70
CA ALA A 325 7.07 7.68 -12.59
C ALA A 325 7.57 7.83 -11.14
N ASN A 326 6.68 7.83 -10.15
CA ASN A 326 7.06 7.94 -8.75
C ASN A 326 7.87 6.73 -8.31
N GLU A 327 7.46 5.50 -8.65
CA GLU A 327 8.22 4.30 -8.30
C GLU A 327 9.65 4.35 -8.85
N MET A 328 9.83 4.77 -10.11
CA MET A 328 11.15 4.90 -10.70
C MET A 328 11.96 6.03 -10.06
N ALA A 329 11.39 7.23 -9.91
CA ALA A 329 12.09 8.36 -9.31
C ALA A 329 12.47 8.08 -7.84
N ASN A 330 11.58 7.46 -7.06
CA ASN A 330 11.85 7.02 -5.69
C ASN A 330 13.02 6.02 -5.64
N LEU A 331 13.05 5.03 -6.55
CA LEU A 331 14.16 4.09 -6.64
C LEU A 331 15.48 4.81 -6.96
N LEU A 332 15.47 5.71 -7.94
CA LEU A 332 16.66 6.47 -8.34
C LEU A 332 17.19 7.35 -7.19
N PHE A 333 16.31 7.97 -6.40
CA PHE A 333 16.72 8.69 -5.20
C PHE A 333 17.37 7.74 -4.19
N ARG A 334 16.76 6.58 -3.93
CA ARG A 334 17.29 5.57 -3.01
C ARG A 334 18.65 5.02 -3.45
N GLU A 335 18.91 4.98 -4.75
CA GLU A 335 20.19 4.60 -5.34
C GLU A 335 21.21 5.75 -5.39
N GLY A 336 20.84 6.96 -4.93
CA GLY A 336 21.72 8.14 -4.89
C GLY A 336 21.98 8.77 -6.27
N LYS A 337 21.08 8.54 -7.23
CA LYS A 337 21.24 9.00 -8.62
C LYS A 337 20.55 10.33 -8.92
N ILE A 338 19.56 10.70 -8.09
CA ILE A 338 18.86 11.98 -8.15
C ILE A 338 18.75 12.55 -6.74
N GLU A 339 18.51 13.86 -6.67
CA GLU A 339 18.22 14.61 -5.44
C GLU A 339 16.76 14.45 -5.01
N PHE A 340 16.47 14.77 -3.75
CA PHE A 340 15.14 14.58 -3.17
C PHE A 340 14.02 15.34 -3.91
N LEU A 341 14.25 16.61 -4.24
CA LEU A 341 13.27 17.44 -4.95
C LEU A 341 13.09 17.01 -6.42
N GLN A 342 14.07 16.32 -7.00
CA GLN A 342 13.95 15.82 -8.37
C GLN A 342 12.90 14.70 -8.49
N ILE A 343 12.50 14.06 -7.38
CA ILE A 343 11.44 13.04 -7.38
C ILE A 343 10.14 13.65 -7.92
N GLU A 344 9.66 14.75 -7.32
CA GLU A 344 8.41 15.38 -7.73
C GLU A 344 8.53 16.11 -9.09
N GLU A 345 9.70 16.64 -9.43
CA GLU A 345 9.96 17.25 -10.74
C GLU A 345 9.86 16.23 -11.88
N LEU A 346 10.46 15.05 -11.73
CA LEU A 346 10.45 14.00 -12.75
C LEU A 346 9.04 13.41 -12.92
N VAL A 347 8.31 13.22 -11.82
CA VAL A 347 6.90 12.79 -11.86
C VAL A 347 6.04 13.82 -12.59
N GLU A 348 6.19 15.10 -12.26
CA GLU A 348 5.43 16.16 -12.93
C GLU A 348 5.71 16.23 -14.43
N LYS A 349 6.98 16.11 -14.84
CA LYS A 349 7.37 16.05 -16.25
C LYS A 349 6.73 14.88 -16.98
N ALA A 350 6.75 13.68 -16.39
CA ALA A 350 6.13 12.50 -16.99
C ALA A 350 4.62 12.70 -17.17
N MET A 351 3.94 13.21 -16.14
CA MET A 351 2.52 13.54 -16.19
C MET A 351 2.18 14.55 -17.28
N ASN A 352 3.02 15.58 -17.47
CA ASN A 352 2.80 16.63 -18.48
C ASN A 352 3.08 16.15 -19.90
N ALA A 353 3.99 15.19 -20.08
CA ALA A 353 4.37 14.64 -21.38
C ALA A 353 3.40 13.55 -21.87
N HIS A 354 2.61 12.97 -20.97
CA HIS A 354 1.70 11.87 -21.30
C HIS A 354 0.46 12.32 -22.07
N GLU A 355 0.10 11.57 -23.11
CA GLU A 355 -1.18 11.73 -23.79
C GLU A 355 -2.27 10.92 -23.07
N LEU A 356 -3.25 11.63 -22.49
CA LEU A 356 -4.27 11.03 -21.64
C LEU A 356 -5.12 9.98 -22.38
N VAL A 357 -5.13 8.75 -21.85
CA VAL A 357 -6.09 7.70 -22.21
C VAL A 357 -7.22 7.72 -21.18
N LYS A 358 -8.45 8.00 -21.61
CA LYS A 358 -9.58 8.22 -20.69
C LYS A 358 -10.04 6.96 -19.96
N ASP A 359 -10.13 5.83 -20.67
CA ASP A 359 -10.62 4.56 -20.13
C ASP A 359 -9.63 3.45 -20.48
N PRO A 360 -8.45 3.42 -19.84
CA PRO A 360 -7.40 2.46 -20.19
C PRO A 360 -7.79 1.03 -19.80
N THR A 361 -7.49 0.07 -20.68
CA THR A 361 -7.56 -1.37 -20.39
C THR A 361 -6.39 -1.80 -19.50
N ILE A 362 -6.43 -3.02 -18.96
CA ILE A 362 -5.30 -3.58 -18.19
C ILE A 362 -4.02 -3.58 -19.01
N ASP A 363 -4.05 -4.09 -20.24
CA ASP A 363 -2.86 -4.11 -21.11
C ASP A 363 -2.29 -2.70 -21.34
N GLN A 364 -3.17 -1.71 -21.56
CA GLN A 364 -2.72 -0.32 -21.69
C GLN A 364 -2.11 0.20 -20.39
N LEU A 365 -2.63 -0.16 -19.22
CA LEU A 365 -2.03 0.22 -17.93
C LEU A 365 -0.65 -0.41 -17.73
N LEU A 366 -0.43 -1.65 -18.17
CA LEU A 366 0.89 -2.29 -18.17
C LEU A 366 1.87 -1.49 -19.05
N ASP A 367 1.46 -1.13 -20.26
CA ASP A 367 2.27 -0.35 -21.20
C ASP A 367 2.54 1.08 -20.69
N ILE A 368 1.55 1.72 -20.06
CA ILE A 368 1.65 3.08 -19.51
C ILE A 368 2.57 3.12 -18.29
N ASP A 369 2.50 2.14 -17.38
CA ASP A 369 3.41 2.05 -16.24
C ASP A 369 4.86 1.90 -16.72
N GLN A 370 5.10 1.00 -17.68
CA GLN A 370 6.42 0.82 -18.27
C GLN A 370 6.91 2.10 -18.97
N TRP A 371 6.05 2.75 -19.76
CA TRP A 371 6.37 4.03 -20.40
C TRP A 371 6.77 5.11 -19.39
N ALA A 372 6.03 5.24 -18.27
CA ALA A 372 6.31 6.24 -17.25
C ALA A 372 7.66 6.01 -16.57
N ARG A 373 8.00 4.75 -16.29
CA ARG A 373 9.33 4.36 -15.78
C ARG A 373 10.44 4.70 -16.77
N ASP A 374 10.25 4.35 -18.04
CA ASP A 374 11.23 4.62 -19.11
C ASP A 374 11.41 6.12 -19.36
N PHE A 375 10.35 6.90 -19.24
CA PHE A 375 10.40 8.37 -19.34
C PHE A 375 11.33 8.95 -18.27
N VAL A 376 11.17 8.55 -17.01
CA VAL A 376 12.00 9.02 -15.90
C VAL A 376 13.48 8.69 -16.11
N LEU A 377 13.77 7.46 -16.54
CA LEU A 377 15.15 7.03 -16.84
C LEU A 377 15.78 7.86 -17.97
N LYS A 378 15.01 8.12 -19.03
CA LYS A 378 15.45 8.94 -20.16
C LYS A 378 15.78 10.38 -19.74
N GLU A 379 14.98 10.99 -18.88
CA GLU A 379 15.19 12.36 -18.40
C GLU A 379 16.52 12.56 -17.65
N ILE A 380 17.06 11.49 -17.04
CA ILE A 380 18.34 11.53 -16.33
C ILE A 380 19.50 10.90 -17.12
N ASN A 381 19.28 10.58 -18.40
CA ASN A 381 20.24 9.89 -19.28
C ASN A 381 20.74 8.53 -18.73
N GLU A 382 19.91 7.82 -17.96
CA GLU A 382 20.21 6.45 -17.53
C GLU A 382 19.58 5.40 -18.45
N THR A 383 20.25 4.25 -18.57
CA THR A 383 19.75 3.12 -19.37
C THR A 383 18.87 2.21 -18.53
N CYS A 384 17.77 1.74 -19.09
CA CYS A 384 16.77 0.94 -18.42
C CYS A 384 17.34 -0.37 -17.84
N ARG A 385 17.23 -0.57 -16.52
CA ARG A 385 17.31 -1.88 -15.89
C ARG A 385 15.88 -2.38 -15.73
N ARG A 386 15.49 -3.44 -16.45
CA ARG A 386 14.21 -4.13 -16.19
C ARG A 386 14.18 -4.57 -14.72
N LEU A 387 13.17 -4.12 -13.98
CA LEU A 387 12.98 -4.41 -12.56
C LEU A 387 12.31 -5.76 -12.34
#